data_AF-A0A9Q3EF64-F1
#
_entry.id   AF-A0A9Q3EF64-F1
#
_cell.length_a   1.000
_cell.length_b   1.000
_cell.length_c   1.000
_cell.angle_alpha   90.00
_cell.angle_beta   90.00
_cell.angle_gamma   90.00
#
_symmetry.space_group_name_H-M   'P 1'
#
loop_
_entity.id
_entity.type
_entity.pdbx_description
1 polymer ?
#
loop_
_entity_poly.entity_id
_entity_poly.type
_entity_poly.pdbx_seq_one_letter_code
_entity_poly.pdbx_strand_id
1 'polypeptide(L)'
;MYSSTENSFKENWKKLQKQVKSPEVFQYLENTCLPLREYYVPAWTNHPCHLGVGSTSRVEVSHAMVKLWLQRSTGTLLEVVRALHMAFRKQFIEIINRISKEMIVHVKKFPPHICALNGKVSHYVLQMDFENFKTKFPPNEKCTNKYNNYQGIPCTHKTQKASSRRQRLEISDFHPQWHLNLLTGFQGDDQSAEKERKKEAKKIFEDIREDLFQRPMAEITSIIQHFREGLTGKVPFDKIPKSQEDDEYYEDPL
;
A
#
# COMPACT_ATOMS: atom_id res chain seq x y z
N MET A 1 0.02 15.20 -12.02
CA MET A 1 -1.02 16.24 -12.05
C MET A 1 -1.84 16.13 -10.79
N TYR A 2 -1.67 17.06 -9.85
CA TYR A 2 -2.56 17.11 -8.69
C TYR A 2 -3.87 17.79 -9.14
N SER A 3 -4.94 17.01 -9.23
CA SER A 3 -6.25 17.45 -9.69
C SER A 3 -7.31 16.85 -8.80
N SER A 4 -8.00 17.67 -8.02
CA SER A 4 -9.00 17.23 -7.04
C SER A 4 -10.40 17.00 -7.65
N THR A 5 -10.61 17.42 -8.89
CA THR A 5 -11.87 17.25 -9.64
C THR A 5 -11.57 16.86 -11.09
N GLU A 6 -12.49 16.16 -11.75
CA GLU A 6 -12.33 15.76 -13.15
C GLU A 6 -12.14 16.97 -14.09
N ASN A 7 -12.84 18.07 -13.83
CA ASN A 7 -12.69 19.31 -14.60
C ASN A 7 -11.28 19.87 -14.45
N SER A 8 -10.75 19.93 -13.22
CA SER A 8 -9.36 20.35 -12.98
C SER A 8 -8.35 19.39 -13.62
N PHE A 9 -8.67 18.10 -13.76
CA PHE A 9 -7.84 17.14 -14.47
C PHE A 9 -7.84 17.40 -15.97
N LYS A 10 -9.00 17.58 -16.60
CA LYS A 10 -9.13 17.90 -18.04
C LYS A 10 -8.36 19.16 -18.40
N GLU A 11 -8.45 20.20 -17.57
CA GLU A 11 -7.68 21.44 -17.77
C GLU A 11 -6.17 21.24 -17.62
N ASN A 12 -5.74 20.53 -16.59
CA ASN A 12 -4.32 20.25 -16.36
C ASN A 12 -3.74 19.31 -17.43
N TRP A 13 -4.53 18.38 -17.96
CA TRP A 13 -4.13 17.50 -19.06
C TRP A 13 -3.86 18.29 -20.34
N LYS A 14 -4.76 19.24 -20.69
CA LYS A 14 -4.56 20.16 -21.81
C LYS A 14 -3.32 21.05 -21.62
N LYS A 15 -3.03 21.48 -20.39
CA LYS A 15 -1.80 22.24 -20.08
C LYS A 15 -0.56 21.37 -20.25
N LEU A 16 -0.59 20.12 -19.78
CA LEU A 16 0.52 19.19 -19.92
C LEU A 16 0.82 18.91 -21.41
N GLN A 17 -0.21 18.67 -22.22
CA GLN A 17 -0.06 18.46 -23.66
C GLN A 17 0.70 19.61 -24.34
N LYS A 18 0.48 20.85 -23.90
CA LYS A 18 1.18 22.03 -24.42
C LYS A 18 2.62 22.18 -23.89
N GLN A 19 2.94 21.58 -22.76
CA GLN A 19 4.25 21.71 -22.09
C GLN A 19 5.22 20.58 -22.45
N VAL A 20 4.72 19.39 -22.75
CA VAL A 20 5.54 18.23 -23.12
C VAL A 20 6.11 18.44 -24.51
N LYS A 21 7.45 18.54 -24.60
CA LYS A 21 8.16 18.78 -25.86
C LYS A 21 8.44 17.51 -26.68
N SER A 22 8.43 16.35 -26.04
CA SER A 22 8.71 15.05 -26.68
C SER A 22 7.40 14.34 -27.02
N PRO A 23 7.13 14.06 -28.31
CA PRO A 23 5.96 13.30 -28.74
C PRO A 23 5.91 11.88 -28.13
N GLU A 24 7.07 11.24 -27.98
CA GLU A 24 7.20 9.89 -27.43
C GLU A 24 6.77 9.82 -25.96
N VAL A 25 7.18 10.82 -25.17
CA VAL A 25 6.76 10.96 -23.77
C VAL A 25 5.25 11.19 -23.69
N PHE A 26 4.70 12.04 -24.55
CA PHE A 26 3.26 12.28 -24.55
C PHE A 26 2.47 11.02 -24.93
N GLN A 27 2.91 10.29 -25.96
CA GLN A 27 2.29 9.03 -26.39
C GLN A 27 2.35 7.95 -25.29
N TYR A 28 3.47 7.86 -24.57
CA TYR A 28 3.56 6.98 -23.40
C TYR A 28 2.55 7.36 -22.32
N LEU A 29 2.46 8.64 -21.98
CA LEU A 29 1.52 9.13 -20.97
C LEU A 29 0.07 8.88 -21.37
N GLU A 30 -0.26 9.05 -22.65
CA GLU A 30 -1.61 8.83 -23.20
C GLU A 30 -1.98 7.35 -23.25
N ASN A 31 -1.06 6.48 -23.67
CA ASN A 31 -1.36 5.06 -23.87
C ASN A 31 -1.19 4.22 -22.60
N THR A 32 -0.31 4.62 -21.69
CA THR A 32 0.05 3.79 -20.51
C THR A 32 -0.47 4.40 -19.22
N CYS A 33 -0.23 5.69 -19.00
CA CYS A 33 -0.58 6.31 -17.72
C CYS A 33 -2.06 6.72 -17.67
N LEU A 34 -2.58 7.38 -18.71
CA LEU A 34 -3.95 7.92 -18.73
C LEU A 34 -5.06 6.85 -18.53
N PRO A 35 -4.95 5.61 -19.05
CA PRO A 35 -5.90 4.55 -18.74
C PRO A 35 -5.92 4.19 -17.25
N LEU A 36 -4.78 4.33 -16.57
CA LEU A 36 -4.61 4.03 -15.14
C LEU A 36 -4.91 5.23 -14.22
N ARG A 37 -5.41 6.35 -14.74
CA ARG A 37 -5.65 7.60 -13.98
C ARG A 37 -6.49 7.40 -12.71
N GLU A 38 -7.39 6.43 -12.72
CA GLU A 38 -8.28 6.13 -11.60
C GLU A 38 -7.53 5.59 -10.36
N TYR A 39 -6.30 5.12 -10.56
CA TYR A 39 -5.45 4.59 -9.49
C TYR A 39 -4.51 5.62 -8.84
N TYR A 40 -4.26 6.77 -9.47
CA TYR A 40 -3.27 7.74 -8.97
C TYR A 40 -3.68 9.22 -9.02
N VAL A 41 -4.81 9.56 -9.64
CA VAL A 41 -5.26 10.96 -9.71
C VAL A 41 -6.29 11.24 -8.61
N PRO A 42 -6.09 12.26 -7.75
CA PRO A 42 -6.98 12.57 -6.63
C PRO A 42 -8.45 12.76 -6.98
N ALA A 43 -8.76 13.21 -8.20
CA ALA A 43 -10.12 13.35 -8.72
C ALA A 43 -10.90 12.02 -8.70
N TRP A 44 -10.21 10.88 -8.84
CA TRP A 44 -10.81 9.55 -8.84
C TRP A 44 -10.38 8.73 -7.60
N THR A 45 -9.17 8.90 -7.09
CA THR A 45 -8.65 8.13 -5.95
C THR A 45 -9.16 8.57 -4.58
N ASN A 46 -9.71 9.79 -4.45
CA ASN A 46 -10.30 10.25 -3.18
C ASN A 46 -11.70 9.67 -2.92
N HIS A 47 -12.21 8.79 -3.79
CA HIS A 47 -13.47 8.09 -3.60
C HIS A 47 -13.33 6.84 -2.71
N PRO A 48 -12.37 5.93 -2.94
CA PRO A 48 -12.09 4.82 -2.02
C PRO A 48 -11.23 5.21 -0.80
N CYS A 49 -11.35 4.45 0.28
CA CYS A 49 -10.54 4.61 1.48
C CYS A 49 -9.08 4.17 1.22
N HIS A 50 -8.17 5.13 1.04
CA HIS A 50 -6.77 4.84 0.71
C HIS A 50 -5.81 4.96 1.92
N LEU A 51 -6.32 5.27 3.11
CA LEU A 51 -5.62 5.28 4.40
C LEU A 51 -4.30 6.09 4.39
N GLY A 52 -4.26 7.16 3.59
CA GLY A 52 -3.06 8.00 3.42
C GLY A 52 -2.00 7.42 2.48
N VAL A 53 -2.27 6.30 1.80
CA VAL A 53 -1.45 5.78 0.69
C VAL A 53 -1.83 6.55 -0.58
N GLY A 54 -1.09 7.62 -0.88
CA GLY A 54 -1.32 8.44 -2.08
C GLY A 54 -0.04 8.71 -2.88
N SER A 55 1.07 8.07 -2.52
CA SER A 55 2.36 8.27 -3.17
C SER A 55 3.12 6.94 -3.32
N THR A 56 4.06 6.93 -4.27
CA THR A 56 4.97 5.81 -4.55
C THR A 56 6.03 5.62 -3.47
N SER A 57 6.13 6.52 -2.48
CA SER A 57 7.23 6.50 -1.50
C SER A 57 7.31 5.19 -0.71
N ARG A 58 6.17 4.56 -0.41
CA ARG A 58 6.15 3.24 0.25
C ARG A 58 6.74 2.14 -0.62
N VAL A 59 6.43 2.17 -1.91
CA VAL A 59 6.96 1.22 -2.90
C VAL A 59 8.46 1.45 -3.06
N GLU A 60 8.89 2.69 -3.20
CA GLU A 60 10.30 3.08 -3.32
C GLU A 60 11.12 2.65 -2.10
N VAL A 61 10.61 2.88 -0.88
CA VAL A 61 11.26 2.45 0.37
C VAL A 61 11.35 0.92 0.43
N SER A 62 10.29 0.21 0.03
CA SER A 62 10.30 -1.26 0.00
C SER A 62 11.34 -1.78 -1.00
N HIS A 63 11.40 -1.17 -2.18
CA HIS A 63 12.36 -1.52 -3.22
C HIS A 63 13.81 -1.22 -2.80
N ALA A 64 14.03 -0.07 -2.16
CA ALA A 64 15.32 0.30 -1.58
C ALA A 64 15.75 -0.69 -0.48
N MET A 65 14.82 -1.15 0.36
CA MET A 65 15.10 -2.18 1.36
C MET A 65 15.52 -3.49 0.69
N VAL A 66 14.79 -3.95 -0.32
CA VAL A 66 15.13 -5.20 -1.04
C VAL A 66 16.52 -5.11 -1.64
N LYS A 67 16.84 -3.99 -2.32
CA LYS A 67 18.18 -3.75 -2.88
C LYS A 67 19.28 -3.78 -1.82
N LEU A 68 19.04 -3.17 -0.66
CA LEU A 68 20.00 -3.16 0.45
C LEU A 68 20.33 -4.57 0.94
N TRP A 69 19.33 -5.46 0.99
CA TRP A 69 19.52 -6.85 1.42
C TRP A 69 20.17 -7.73 0.35
N LEU A 70 19.86 -7.49 -0.93
CA LEU A 70 20.45 -8.25 -2.03
C LEU A 70 21.94 -7.91 -2.23
N GLN A 71 22.34 -6.66 -1.97
CA GLN A 71 23.71 -6.11 -2.06
C GLN A 71 24.37 -6.16 -3.45
N ARG A 72 24.06 -7.16 -4.29
CA ARG A 72 24.61 -7.37 -5.64
C ARG A 72 23.52 -7.87 -6.60
N SER A 73 23.66 -7.52 -7.87
CA SER A 73 22.74 -7.91 -8.97
C SER A 73 23.10 -9.25 -9.63
N THR A 74 24.12 -9.94 -9.14
CA THR A 74 24.66 -11.19 -9.71
C THR A 74 24.56 -12.39 -8.78
N GLY A 75 23.76 -12.31 -7.70
CA GLY A 75 23.55 -13.41 -6.77
C GLY A 75 22.83 -14.61 -7.42
N THR A 76 23.08 -15.80 -6.88
CA THR A 76 22.32 -17.00 -7.25
C THR A 76 20.89 -16.91 -6.72
N LEU A 77 19.95 -17.66 -7.31
CA LEU A 77 18.55 -17.69 -6.86
C LEU A 77 18.44 -18.04 -5.36
N LEU A 78 19.24 -19.01 -4.89
CA LEU A 78 19.26 -19.41 -3.49
C LEU A 78 19.69 -18.27 -2.55
N GLU A 79 20.67 -17.46 -2.96
CA GLU A 79 21.12 -16.30 -2.20
C GLU A 79 20.05 -15.20 -2.15
N VAL A 80 19.37 -14.95 -3.27
CA VAL A 80 18.26 -14.00 -3.36
C VAL A 80 17.12 -14.39 -2.41
N VAL A 81 16.68 -15.66 -2.47
CA VAL A 81 15.60 -16.17 -1.60
C VAL A 81 15.97 -16.06 -0.12
N ARG A 82 17.20 -16.43 0.26
CA ARG A 82 17.69 -16.30 1.64
C ARG A 82 17.71 -14.85 2.10
N ALA A 83 18.22 -13.93 1.27
CA ALA A 83 18.28 -12.51 1.58
C ALA A 83 16.88 -11.92 1.77
N LEU A 84 15.92 -12.24 0.89
CA LEU A 84 14.54 -11.79 1.01
C LEU A 84 13.87 -12.35 2.27
N HIS A 85 14.07 -13.63 2.58
CA HIS A 85 13.52 -14.22 3.80
C HIS A 85 14.04 -13.53 5.06
N MET A 86 15.35 -13.25 5.12
CA MET A 86 15.94 -12.49 6.24
C MET A 86 15.39 -11.06 6.32
N ALA A 87 15.23 -10.40 5.17
CA ALA A 87 14.70 -9.05 5.08
C ALA A 87 13.27 -8.97 5.62
N PHE A 88 12.38 -9.85 5.16
CA PHE A 88 11.00 -9.90 5.60
C PHE A 88 10.89 -10.30 7.07
N ARG A 89 11.69 -11.27 7.53
CA ARG A 89 11.73 -11.63 8.95
C ARG A 89 12.13 -10.44 9.82
N LYS A 90 13.14 -9.66 9.41
CA LYS A 90 13.56 -8.46 10.15
C LYS A 90 12.44 -7.41 10.17
N GLN A 91 11.86 -7.08 9.02
CA GLN A 91 10.75 -6.13 8.94
C GLN A 91 9.57 -6.56 9.81
N PHE A 92 9.22 -7.85 9.80
CA PHE A 92 8.15 -8.39 10.61
C PHE A 92 8.41 -8.17 12.10
N ILE A 93 9.62 -8.53 12.57
CA ILE A 93 10.01 -8.32 13.98
C ILE A 93 9.98 -6.82 14.32
N GLU A 94 10.47 -5.95 13.45
CA GLU A 94 10.43 -4.49 13.66
C GLU A 94 9.00 -3.95 13.77
N ILE A 95 8.08 -4.43 12.92
CA ILE A 95 6.66 -4.07 12.96
C ILE A 95 6.03 -4.51 14.28
N ILE A 96 6.24 -5.77 14.67
CA ILE A 96 5.71 -6.31 15.94
C ILE A 96 6.27 -5.56 17.15
N ASN A 97 7.58 -5.25 17.14
CA ASN A 97 8.22 -4.48 18.20
C ASN A 97 7.64 -3.06 18.27
N ARG A 98 7.39 -2.42 17.12
CA ARG A 98 6.77 -1.09 17.07
C ARG A 98 5.33 -1.12 17.62
N ILE A 99 4.51 -2.07 17.18
CA ILE A 99 3.13 -2.24 17.67
C ILE A 99 3.15 -2.51 19.19
N SER A 100 3.94 -3.48 19.65
CA SER A 100 4.08 -3.82 21.07
C SER A 100 4.49 -2.59 21.89
N LYS A 101 5.44 -1.80 21.37
CA LYS A 101 5.89 -0.58 22.03
C LYS A 101 4.78 0.46 22.11
N GLU A 102 4.03 0.70 21.04
CA GLU A 102 2.89 1.65 21.05
C GLU A 102 1.75 1.19 21.98
N MET A 103 1.55 -0.12 22.14
CA MET A 103 0.57 -0.69 23.08
C MET A 103 0.91 -0.40 24.55
N ILE A 104 2.21 -0.35 24.88
CA ILE A 104 2.67 -0.16 26.26
C ILE A 104 2.97 1.32 26.55
N VAL A 105 3.61 2.02 25.63
CA VAL A 105 4.07 3.40 25.84
C VAL A 105 2.92 4.36 25.65
N HIS A 106 2.49 4.98 26.74
CA HIS A 106 1.40 5.95 26.69
C HIS A 106 1.93 7.38 26.52
N VAL A 107 1.56 8.04 25.42
CA VAL A 107 1.76 9.48 25.23
C VAL A 107 0.85 10.28 26.18
N LYS A 108 1.44 10.99 27.16
CA LYS A 108 0.70 11.75 28.19
C LYS A 108 0.02 13.04 27.69
N LYS A 109 0.29 13.48 26.46
CA LYS A 109 -0.13 14.79 25.93
C LYS A 109 -1.46 14.77 25.17
N PHE A 110 -2.12 13.62 25.04
CA PHE A 110 -3.37 13.54 24.28
C PHE A 110 -4.56 14.11 25.07
N PRO A 111 -5.48 14.85 24.41
CA PRO A 111 -6.65 15.45 25.05
C PRO A 111 -7.66 14.39 25.54
N PRO A 112 -8.59 14.76 26.44
CA PRO A 112 -9.50 13.82 27.10
C PRO A 112 -10.36 12.97 26.17
N HIS A 113 -10.67 13.46 24.96
CA HIS A 113 -11.55 12.75 24.01
C HIS A 113 -10.85 11.57 23.32
N ILE A 114 -9.51 11.52 23.28
CA ILE A 114 -8.73 10.41 22.69
C ILE A 114 -7.73 9.75 23.65
N CYS A 115 -7.50 10.29 24.85
CA CYS A 115 -6.47 9.77 25.75
C CYS A 115 -6.68 8.29 26.13
N ALA A 116 -7.93 7.81 26.17
CA ALA A 116 -8.28 6.42 26.47
C ALA A 116 -8.00 5.43 25.32
N LEU A 117 -7.67 5.93 24.12
CA LEU A 117 -7.32 5.14 22.94
C LEU A 117 -5.82 4.83 22.85
N ASN A 118 -5.03 5.40 23.75
CA ASN A 118 -3.62 5.09 23.87
C ASN A 118 -3.43 3.59 24.10
N GLY A 119 -2.46 3.01 23.39
CA GLY A 119 -2.22 1.58 23.38
C GLY A 119 -3.31 0.71 22.72
N LYS A 120 -4.39 1.31 22.20
CA LYS A 120 -5.45 0.62 21.43
C LYS A 120 -5.48 1.04 19.96
N VAL A 121 -5.09 2.27 19.68
CA VAL A 121 -5.03 2.88 18.35
C VAL A 121 -3.64 3.47 18.16
N SER A 122 -3.09 3.38 16.95
CA SER A 122 -1.73 3.84 16.66
C SER A 122 -1.55 5.32 17.01
N HIS A 123 -0.40 5.65 17.60
CA HIS A 123 -0.04 7.02 17.96
C HIS A 123 -0.06 7.96 16.76
N TYR A 124 0.26 7.44 15.57
CA TYR A 124 0.25 8.21 14.33
C TYR A 124 -1.11 8.87 14.07
N VAL A 125 -2.20 8.09 14.09
CA VAL A 125 -3.54 8.64 13.83
C VAL A 125 -4.11 9.43 14.99
N LEU A 126 -3.75 9.09 16.24
CA LEU A 126 -4.13 9.91 17.40
C LEU A 126 -3.49 11.29 17.33
N GLN A 127 -2.25 11.38 16.85
CA GLN A 127 -1.60 12.66 16.61
C GLN A 127 -2.22 13.42 15.44
N MET A 128 -2.60 12.73 14.37
CA MET A 128 -3.34 13.36 13.27
C MET A 128 -4.70 13.91 13.71
N ASP A 129 -5.49 13.14 14.49
CA ASP A 129 -6.74 13.63 15.08
C ASP A 129 -6.48 14.85 15.97
N PHE A 130 -5.42 14.82 16.78
CA PHE A 130 -5.07 15.95 17.64
C PHE A 130 -4.71 17.21 16.86
N GLU A 131 -3.93 17.11 15.78
CA GLU A 131 -3.64 18.25 14.92
C GLU A 131 -4.88 18.75 14.17
N ASN A 132 -5.73 17.82 13.69
CA ASN A 132 -7.02 18.15 13.07
C ASN A 132 -8.01 18.78 14.05
N PHE A 133 -7.91 18.48 15.35
CA PHE A 133 -8.75 19.09 16.39
C PHE A 133 -8.34 20.55 16.67
N LYS A 134 -7.05 20.86 16.58
CA LYS A 134 -6.54 22.24 16.78
C LYS A 134 -7.00 23.18 15.66
N THR A 135 -7.23 22.67 14.46
CA THR A 135 -7.78 23.49 13.36
C THR A 135 -9.26 23.78 13.65
N LYS A 136 -9.57 25.04 13.91
CA LYS A 136 -10.95 25.49 14.17
C LYS A 136 -11.71 25.53 12.85
N PHE A 137 -12.68 24.64 12.68
CA PHE A 137 -13.65 24.72 11.60
C PHE A 137 -14.82 25.63 11.98
N PRO A 138 -15.32 26.46 11.03
CA PRO A 138 -16.48 27.29 11.29
C PRO A 138 -17.71 26.41 11.57
N PRO A 139 -18.53 26.74 12.59
CA PRO A 139 -19.67 25.92 13.01
C PRO A 139 -20.70 25.60 11.92
N ASN A 140 -20.74 26.42 10.86
CA ASN A 140 -21.76 26.36 9.80
C ASN A 140 -21.27 25.68 8.51
N GLU A 141 -20.04 25.17 8.48
CA GLU A 141 -19.55 24.44 7.30
C GLU A 141 -20.07 23.00 7.31
N LYS A 142 -20.59 22.53 6.17
CA LYS A 142 -21.09 21.16 6.06
C LYS A 142 -19.92 20.19 6.17
N CYS A 143 -20.04 19.19 7.04
CA CYS A 143 -19.03 18.15 7.16
C CYS A 143 -18.91 17.38 5.83
N THR A 144 -17.73 17.44 5.23
CA THR A 144 -17.45 16.74 3.97
C THR A 144 -17.06 15.28 4.17
N ASN A 145 -16.93 14.82 5.43
CA ASN A 145 -16.51 13.47 5.83
C ASN A 145 -15.21 12.96 5.16
N LYS A 146 -14.43 13.85 4.52
CA LYS A 146 -13.27 13.46 3.71
C LYS A 146 -12.29 12.62 4.53
N TYR A 147 -11.87 13.08 5.71
CA TYR A 147 -10.94 12.34 6.57
C TYR A 147 -11.42 10.93 6.95
N ASN A 148 -12.72 10.74 7.17
CA ASN A 148 -13.28 9.43 7.43
C ASN A 148 -13.23 8.57 6.16
N ASN A 149 -13.66 9.14 5.03
CA ASN A 149 -13.78 8.43 3.76
C ASN A 149 -12.42 7.97 3.24
N TYR A 150 -11.40 8.82 3.24
CA TYR A 150 -10.12 8.49 2.60
C TYR A 150 -9.03 8.06 3.60
N GLN A 151 -9.07 8.53 4.86
CA GLN A 151 -8.03 8.23 5.86
C GLN A 151 -8.51 7.28 6.96
N GLY A 152 -9.82 7.02 7.06
CA GLY A 152 -10.36 6.13 8.08
C GLY A 152 -10.23 6.68 9.50
N ILE A 153 -10.26 8.01 9.66
CA ILE A 153 -10.21 8.67 10.97
C ILE A 153 -11.42 9.58 11.17
N PRO A 154 -11.84 9.85 12.43
CA PRO A 154 -12.94 10.77 12.72
C PRO A 154 -12.73 12.14 12.06
N CYS A 155 -13.80 12.71 11.53
CA CYS A 155 -13.76 14.08 11.02
C CYS A 155 -13.66 15.06 12.19
N THR A 156 -13.06 16.22 11.96
CA THR A 156 -12.91 17.26 12.99
C THR A 156 -14.23 17.64 13.66
N HIS A 157 -15.35 17.65 12.92
CA HIS A 157 -16.68 17.90 13.49
C HIS A 157 -17.08 16.88 14.55
N LYS A 158 -16.82 15.58 14.30
CA LYS A 158 -17.10 14.50 15.26
C LYS A 158 -16.21 14.64 16.50
N THR A 159 -14.92 14.91 16.30
CA THR A 159 -13.95 15.11 17.37
C THR A 159 -14.29 16.33 18.24
N GLN A 160 -14.66 17.46 17.64
CA GLN A 160 -15.09 18.66 18.36
C GLN A 160 -16.41 18.47 19.10
N LYS A 161 -17.37 17.74 18.51
CA LYS A 161 -18.64 17.40 19.16
C LYS A 161 -18.42 16.47 20.35
N ALA A 162 -17.54 15.49 20.23
CA ALA A 162 -17.17 14.63 21.35
C ALA A 162 -16.54 15.45 22.49
N SER A 163 -15.58 16.32 22.14
CA SER A 163 -14.91 17.21 23.09
C SER A 163 -15.89 18.15 23.82
N SER A 164 -16.78 18.86 23.10
CA SER A 164 -17.75 19.79 23.71
C SER A 164 -18.77 19.10 24.62
N ARG A 165 -19.10 17.84 24.32
CA ARG A 165 -20.00 17.01 25.14
C ARG A 165 -19.28 16.24 26.25
N ARG A 166 -17.97 16.43 26.43
CA ARG A 166 -17.12 15.64 27.33
C ARG A 166 -17.25 14.13 27.09
N GLN A 167 -17.49 13.74 25.83
CA GLN A 167 -17.54 12.37 25.37
C GLN A 167 -16.16 11.94 24.86
N ARG A 168 -15.93 10.63 24.86
CA ARG A 168 -14.72 10.01 24.34
C ARG A 168 -15.01 9.41 22.98
N LEU A 169 -14.01 9.41 22.11
CA LEU A 169 -14.04 8.61 20.89
C LEU A 169 -13.77 7.16 21.24
N GLU A 170 -14.42 6.26 20.51
CA GLU A 170 -14.27 4.83 20.64
C GLU A 170 -13.29 4.28 19.60
N ILE A 171 -12.76 3.09 19.85
CA ILE A 171 -11.86 2.41 18.89
C ILE A 171 -12.55 2.22 17.53
N SER A 172 -13.86 1.95 17.53
CA SER A 172 -14.69 1.79 16.32
C SER A 172 -14.83 3.07 15.50
N ASP A 173 -14.48 4.23 16.06
CA ASP A 173 -14.48 5.49 15.31
C ASP A 173 -13.29 5.60 14.35
N PHE A 174 -12.31 4.69 14.48
CA PHE A 174 -11.14 4.60 13.63
C PHE A 174 -11.20 3.33 12.79
N HIS A 175 -10.68 3.40 11.56
CA HIS A 175 -10.58 2.26 10.67
C HIS A 175 -9.73 1.13 11.29
N PRO A 176 -10.09 -0.17 11.11
CA PRO A 176 -9.39 -1.30 11.72
C PRO A 176 -7.89 -1.36 11.46
N GLN A 177 -7.42 -0.85 10.31
CA GLN A 177 -6.00 -0.73 9.98
C GLN A 177 -5.19 0.04 11.05
N TRP A 178 -5.83 0.93 11.80
CA TRP A 178 -5.18 1.76 12.81
C TRP A 178 -5.24 1.17 14.23
N HIS A 179 -5.96 0.07 14.41
CA HIS A 179 -6.09 -0.60 15.70
C HIS A 179 -4.78 -1.33 16.01
N LEU A 180 -4.27 -1.15 17.23
CA LEU A 180 -3.09 -1.84 17.72
C LEU A 180 -3.50 -3.25 18.16
N ASN A 181 -3.61 -4.15 17.19
CA ASN A 181 -3.88 -5.55 17.44
C ASN A 181 -2.60 -6.35 17.20
N LEU A 182 -2.01 -6.91 18.25
CA LEU A 182 -0.93 -7.92 18.13
C LEU A 182 -1.47 -9.25 17.56
N LEU A 183 -2.79 -9.41 17.54
CA LEU A 183 -3.47 -10.70 17.56
C LEU A 183 -4.75 -10.68 16.72
N THR A 184 -4.63 -10.51 15.41
CA THR A 184 -5.60 -11.08 14.44
C THR A 184 -4.94 -12.06 13.46
N GLY A 185 -3.62 -12.22 13.49
CA GLY A 185 -2.90 -13.28 12.77
C GLY A 185 -2.47 -14.48 13.63
N PHE A 186 -2.64 -14.40 14.96
CA PHE A 186 -2.11 -15.39 15.92
C PHE A 186 -3.03 -15.61 17.14
N GLN A 187 -4.33 -15.28 17.06
CA GLN A 187 -5.27 -15.84 18.04
C GLN A 187 -5.52 -17.29 17.67
N GLY A 188 -4.73 -18.17 18.28
CA GLY A 188 -4.80 -19.62 18.11
C GLY A 188 -4.01 -20.09 16.91
N ASP A 189 -2.71 -20.32 17.09
CA ASP A 189 -2.02 -21.32 16.28
C ASP A 189 -2.70 -22.67 16.55
N ASP A 190 -3.78 -22.96 15.83
CA ASP A 190 -4.10 -24.33 15.48
C ASP A 190 -2.90 -24.82 14.68
N GLN A 191 -2.10 -25.70 15.30
CA GLN A 191 -0.94 -26.32 14.66
C GLN A 191 -1.33 -26.97 13.33
N SER A 192 -2.61 -27.33 13.14
CA SER A 192 -3.18 -27.79 11.88
C SER A 192 -3.12 -26.71 10.78
N ALA A 193 -3.55 -25.48 11.07
CA ALA A 193 -3.61 -24.38 10.09
C ALA A 193 -2.21 -23.92 9.65
N GLU A 194 -1.24 -23.87 10.58
CA GLU A 194 0.16 -23.55 10.23
C GLU A 194 0.82 -24.66 9.40
N LYS A 195 0.48 -25.92 9.69
CA LYS A 195 0.98 -27.08 8.95
C LYS A 195 0.39 -27.13 7.54
N GLU A 196 -0.89 -26.81 7.39
CA GLU A 196 -1.54 -26.69 6.08
C GLU A 196 -1.00 -25.50 5.28
N ARG A 197 -0.79 -24.31 5.88
CA ARG A 197 -0.11 -23.18 5.20
C ARG A 197 1.28 -23.55 4.70
N LYS A 198 2.08 -24.25 5.52
CA LYS A 198 3.41 -24.74 5.12
C LYS A 198 3.33 -25.77 3.99
N LYS A 199 2.33 -26.64 4.00
CA LYS A 199 2.09 -27.65 2.97
C LYS A 199 1.67 -27.01 1.66
N GLU A 200 0.80 -26.01 1.71
CA GLU A 200 0.36 -25.20 0.58
C GLU A 200 1.51 -24.39 -0.02
N ALA A 201 2.28 -23.68 0.81
CA ALA A 201 3.47 -22.95 0.36
C ALA A 201 4.51 -23.88 -0.28
N LYS A 202 4.69 -25.09 0.28
CA LYS A 202 5.56 -26.10 -0.30
C LYS A 202 5.03 -26.60 -1.64
N LYS A 203 3.72 -26.81 -1.76
CA LYS A 203 3.08 -27.20 -3.02
C LYS A 203 3.26 -26.12 -4.09
N ILE A 204 2.98 -24.85 -3.76
CA ILE A 204 3.20 -23.71 -4.67
C ILE A 204 4.65 -23.66 -5.14
N PHE A 205 5.62 -23.88 -4.23
CA PHE A 205 7.03 -23.89 -4.61
C PHE A 205 7.38 -25.05 -5.53
N GLU A 206 6.80 -26.24 -5.31
CA GLU A 206 6.98 -27.39 -6.19
C GLU A 206 6.33 -27.19 -7.55
N ASP A 207 5.14 -26.57 -7.59
CA ASP A 207 4.43 -26.24 -8.83
C ASP A 207 5.22 -25.19 -9.65
N ILE A 208 5.75 -24.14 -8.99
CA ILE A 208 6.65 -23.16 -9.63
C ILE A 208 7.94 -23.83 -10.08
N ARG A 209 8.48 -24.79 -9.32
CA ARG A 209 9.68 -25.53 -9.69
C ARG A 209 9.41 -26.35 -10.95
N GLU A 210 8.38 -27.18 -10.97
CA GLU A 210 7.99 -27.97 -12.15
C GLU A 210 7.77 -27.06 -13.37
N ASP A 211 6.98 -25.97 -13.23
CA ASP A 211 6.74 -25.02 -14.32
C ASP A 211 8.04 -24.40 -14.84
N LEU A 212 8.95 -24.00 -13.94
CA LEU A 212 10.26 -23.49 -14.33
C LEU A 212 11.15 -24.54 -14.98
N PHE A 213 11.07 -25.82 -14.62
CA PHE A 213 11.91 -26.88 -15.17
C PHE A 213 11.38 -27.45 -16.49
N GLN A 214 10.08 -27.35 -16.76
CA GLN A 214 9.47 -27.77 -18.03
C GLN A 214 9.59 -26.72 -19.14
N ARG A 215 9.87 -25.46 -18.79
CA ARG A 215 10.07 -24.39 -19.78
C ARG A 215 11.39 -24.57 -20.56
N PRO A 216 11.43 -24.19 -21.85
CA PRO A 216 12.67 -24.18 -22.61
C PRO A 216 13.74 -23.34 -21.91
N MET A 217 14.99 -23.82 -21.83
CA MET A 217 16.09 -23.09 -21.18
C MET A 217 16.28 -21.65 -21.69
N ALA A 218 15.91 -21.36 -22.93
CA ALA A 218 15.92 -20.01 -23.49
C ALA A 218 14.93 -19.06 -22.77
N GLU A 219 13.73 -19.54 -22.42
CA GLU A 219 12.74 -18.77 -21.68
C GLU A 219 13.15 -18.55 -20.22
N ILE A 220 13.70 -19.57 -19.56
CA ILE A 220 14.22 -19.44 -18.20
C ILE A 220 15.36 -18.42 -18.15
N THR A 221 16.25 -18.46 -19.14
CA THR A 221 17.35 -17.49 -19.26
C THR A 221 16.83 -16.08 -19.51
N SER A 222 15.75 -15.94 -20.30
CA SER A 222 15.05 -14.68 -20.51
C SER A 222 14.40 -14.16 -19.22
N ILE A 223 13.70 -15.01 -18.45
CA ILE A 223 13.09 -14.64 -17.16
C ILE A 223 14.17 -14.17 -16.18
N ILE A 224 15.28 -14.91 -16.06
CA ILE A 224 16.41 -14.55 -15.20
C ILE A 224 17.05 -13.23 -15.64
N GLN A 225 17.21 -13.03 -16.95
CA GLN A 225 17.75 -11.80 -17.52
C GLN A 225 16.83 -10.60 -17.25
N HIS A 226 15.51 -10.75 -17.42
CA HIS A 226 14.52 -9.72 -17.09
C HIS A 226 14.49 -9.42 -15.60
N PHE A 227 14.58 -10.43 -14.73
CA PHE A 227 14.69 -10.23 -13.28
C PHE A 227 15.95 -9.43 -12.94
N ARG A 228 17.08 -9.75 -13.58
CA ARG A 228 18.36 -9.03 -13.42
C ARG A 228 18.27 -7.58 -13.92
N GLU A 229 17.57 -7.35 -15.02
CA GLU A 229 17.35 -6.02 -15.60
C GLU A 229 16.38 -5.16 -14.77
N GLY A 230 15.33 -5.75 -14.22
CA GLY A 230 14.41 -5.10 -13.28
C GLY A 230 15.08 -4.73 -11.95
N LEU A 231 15.93 -5.63 -11.41
CA LEU A 231 16.71 -5.35 -10.19
C LEU A 231 17.76 -4.25 -10.40
N THR A 232 18.36 -4.18 -11.59
CA THR A 232 19.31 -3.12 -11.96
C THR A 232 18.64 -1.82 -12.42
N GLY A 233 17.31 -1.80 -12.53
CA GLY A 233 16.53 -0.62 -12.95
C GLY A 233 16.71 -0.25 -14.41
N LYS A 234 17.20 -1.18 -15.25
CA LYS A 234 17.43 -0.95 -16.68
C LYS A 234 16.16 -1.15 -17.53
N VAL A 235 15.17 -1.89 -17.05
CA VAL A 235 13.88 -2.11 -17.73
C VAL A 235 12.72 -2.11 -16.70
N PRO A 236 11.58 -1.43 -16.94
CA PRO A 236 10.38 -1.53 -16.11
C PRO A 236 9.74 -2.93 -16.18
N PHE A 237 9.17 -3.41 -15.06
CA PHE A 237 8.50 -4.72 -14.96
C PHE A 237 7.31 -4.88 -15.93
N ASP A 238 6.79 -3.79 -16.49
CA ASP A 238 5.58 -3.79 -17.34
C ASP A 238 5.81 -4.28 -18.77
N LYS A 239 7.06 -4.65 -19.12
CA LYS A 239 7.43 -5.24 -20.43
C LYS A 239 7.59 -6.76 -20.37
N ILE A 240 6.89 -7.44 -19.47
CA ILE A 240 6.75 -8.90 -19.51
C ILE A 240 5.99 -9.26 -20.79
N PRO A 241 6.57 -10.03 -21.73
CA PRO A 241 5.79 -10.62 -22.82
C PRO A 241 4.75 -11.54 -22.18
N LYS A 242 3.46 -11.30 -22.46
CA LYS A 242 2.41 -12.25 -22.13
C LYS A 242 2.79 -13.59 -22.79
N SER A 243 2.74 -14.68 -22.04
CA SER A 243 2.76 -16.03 -22.61
C SER A 243 1.65 -16.12 -23.66
N GLN A 244 1.95 -16.72 -24.81
CA GLN A 244 1.03 -16.83 -25.95
C GLN A 244 -0.18 -17.77 -25.70
N GLU A 245 -0.53 -18.08 -24.45
CA GLU A 245 -1.59 -19.03 -24.10
C GLU A 245 -2.87 -18.38 -23.54
N ASP A 246 -2.92 -17.04 -23.37
CA ASP A 246 -4.06 -16.37 -22.72
C ASP A 246 -5.10 -15.74 -23.69
N ASP A 247 -4.98 -15.93 -25.01
CA ASP A 247 -5.85 -15.29 -26.01
C ASP A 247 -7.01 -16.18 -26.53
N GLU A 248 -7.34 -17.28 -25.85
CA GLU A 248 -8.41 -18.19 -26.30
C GLU A 248 -9.40 -18.53 -25.18
N TYR A 249 -10.10 -17.54 -24.61
CA TYR A 249 -11.41 -17.79 -23.97
C TYR A 249 -12.18 -16.50 -23.70
N TYR A 250 -12.97 -16.02 -24.67
CA TYR A 250 -14.23 -15.28 -24.46
C TYR A 250 -14.90 -15.10 -25.84
N GLU A 251 -15.56 -16.17 -26.32
CA GLU A 251 -16.67 -15.96 -27.25
C GLU A 251 -17.94 -15.68 -26.42
N ASP A 252 -18.52 -14.50 -26.66
CA ASP A 252 -19.81 -14.06 -26.12
C ASP A 252 -20.95 -14.95 -26.66
N PRO A 253 -21.85 -15.47 -25.81
CA PRO A 253 -23.13 -15.98 -26.28
C PRO A 253 -24.13 -14.81 -26.46
N LEU A 254 -24.71 -14.78 -27.66
CA LEU A 254 -25.85 -13.97 -28.13
C LEU A 254 -27.01 -13.83 -27.13
#